data_AF-A0AAD9TM80-F1
#
_entry.id   AF-A0AAD9TM80-F1
#
_cell.length_a   1.000
_cell.length_b   1.000
_cell.length_c   1.000
_cell.angle_alpha   90.00
_cell.angle_beta   90.00
_cell.angle_gamma   90.00
#
_symmetry.space_group_name_H-M   'P 1'
#
loop_
_entity.id
_entity.type
_entity.pdbx_description
1 polymer ?
#
loop_
_entity_poly.entity_id
_entity_poly.type
_entity_poly.pdbx_seq_one_letter_code
_entity_poly.pdbx_strand_id
1 'polypeptide(L)'
;MSTKRSSSYTNANDTHLFHIYLGFSQNPIIGIYQSKDMLWTRVVNDYNNSRPSFITELRNKRSLQCRMQTILTSMGKMRGCIRQIERLKTSGASEANIRERLNDILKRKVECREAKIMIIDLNTITDPNKREFMNQQQLKIAAKRAQQQDKGSQNASGSFGDFFENLQGPGNGLPDY
;
A
#
# COMPACT_ATOMS: atom_id res chain seq x y z
N MET A 1 -3.57 20.76 26.68
CA MET A 1 -2.26 20.21 26.27
C MET A 1 -2.33 19.82 24.79
N SER A 2 -1.53 20.44 23.93
CA SER A 2 -1.52 20.14 22.49
C SER A 2 -0.69 18.87 22.24
N THR A 3 -1.33 17.73 21.98
CA THR A 3 -0.64 16.50 21.59
C THR A 3 -0.19 16.64 20.14
N LYS A 4 1.13 16.69 19.91
CA LYS A 4 1.73 16.70 18.58
C LYS A 4 1.29 15.43 17.82
N ARG A 5 0.63 15.60 16.67
CA ARG A 5 0.24 14.48 15.81
C ARG A 5 1.50 13.80 15.28
N SER A 6 1.52 12.47 15.33
CA SER A 6 2.58 11.70 14.68
C SER A 6 2.54 11.91 13.17
N SER A 7 3.70 12.04 12.56
CA SER A 7 3.91 12.05 11.11
C SER A 7 3.17 10.91 10.39
N SER A 8 2.79 11.14 9.14
CA SER A 8 2.15 10.12 8.30
C SER A 8 3.12 8.98 7.98
N TYR A 9 2.56 7.79 7.69
CA TYR A 9 3.35 6.67 7.19
C TYR A 9 3.72 6.86 5.72
N THR A 10 5.01 6.71 5.40
CA THR A 10 5.54 6.69 4.03
C THR A 10 5.64 5.25 3.51
N ASN A 11 5.90 5.08 2.22
CA ASN A 11 6.13 3.74 1.63
C ASN A 11 7.31 3.03 2.31
N ALA A 12 8.39 3.76 2.61
CA ALA A 12 9.55 3.19 3.28
C ALA A 12 9.24 2.70 4.72
N ASN A 13 8.34 3.41 5.45
CA ASN A 13 7.84 2.93 6.74
C ASN A 13 7.07 1.61 6.58
N ASP A 14 6.27 1.50 5.52
CA ASP A 14 5.47 0.30 5.25
C ASP A 14 6.34 -0.88 4.86
N THR A 15 7.34 -0.67 4.01
CA THR A 15 8.34 -1.70 3.64
C THR A 15 9.04 -2.22 4.89
N HIS A 16 9.57 -1.32 5.73
CA HIS A 16 10.24 -1.68 6.99
C HIS A 16 9.32 -2.49 7.92
N LEU A 17 8.11 -1.99 8.16
CA LEU A 17 7.12 -2.65 9.00
C LEU A 17 6.72 -4.03 8.47
N PHE A 18 6.60 -4.15 7.14
CA PHE A 18 6.25 -5.40 6.48
C PHE A 18 7.33 -6.47 6.64
N HIS A 19 8.60 -6.12 6.43
CA HIS A 19 9.72 -7.06 6.60
C HIS A 19 9.81 -7.60 8.02
N ILE A 20 9.71 -6.72 9.02
CA ILE A 20 9.75 -7.11 10.44
C ILE A 20 8.58 -8.03 10.78
N TYR A 21 7.38 -7.65 10.37
CA TYR A 21 6.19 -8.46 10.62
C TYR A 21 6.28 -9.85 9.99
N LEU A 22 6.77 -9.94 8.74
CA LEU A 22 6.99 -11.24 8.09
C LEU A 22 8.00 -12.09 8.85
N GLY A 23 9.12 -11.49 9.27
CA GLY A 23 10.15 -12.17 10.05
C GLY A 23 9.60 -12.82 11.32
N PHE A 24 8.72 -12.16 12.07
CA PHE A 24 8.12 -12.73 13.28
C PHE A 24 6.89 -13.62 13.04
N SER A 25 6.12 -13.38 11.99
CA SER A 25 4.90 -14.14 11.71
C SER A 25 5.17 -15.48 11.03
N GLN A 26 6.28 -15.59 10.28
CA GLN A 26 6.68 -16.81 9.57
C GLN A 26 7.75 -17.62 10.29
N ASN A 27 8.25 -17.14 11.44
CA ASN A 27 9.29 -17.84 12.18
C ASN A 27 8.73 -19.14 12.80
N PRO A 28 9.22 -20.32 12.43
CA PRO A 28 8.70 -21.59 12.96
C PRO A 28 9.12 -21.84 14.41
N ILE A 29 10.17 -21.20 14.93
CA ILE A 29 10.64 -21.37 16.31
C ILE A 29 9.90 -20.39 17.24
N ILE A 30 9.67 -19.17 16.78
CA ILE A 30 9.08 -18.07 17.55
C ILE A 30 7.55 -17.98 17.37
N GLY A 31 7.05 -18.44 16.22
CA GLY A 31 5.66 -18.29 15.77
C GLY A 31 4.71 -19.38 16.23
N ILE A 32 5.21 -20.58 16.53
CA ILE A 32 4.42 -21.65 17.11
C ILE A 32 4.28 -21.32 18.62
N TYR A 33 3.06 -21.12 19.10
CA TYR A 33 2.70 -20.78 20.49
C TYR A 33 2.87 -19.33 20.98
N GLN A 34 2.97 -18.31 20.11
CA GLN A 34 2.93 -16.91 20.57
C GLN A 34 1.51 -16.32 20.59
N SER A 35 1.19 -15.57 21.65
CA SER A 35 -0.03 -14.75 21.66
C SER A 35 0.10 -13.60 20.65
N LYS A 36 -1.04 -13.15 20.11
CA LYS A 36 -1.09 -11.95 19.26
C LYS A 36 -0.43 -10.76 19.94
N ASP A 37 -0.61 -10.62 21.24
CA ASP A 37 -0.04 -9.50 22.01
C ASP A 37 1.50 -9.54 22.02
N MET A 38 2.08 -10.72 22.27
CA MET A 38 3.53 -10.94 22.28
C MET A 38 4.17 -10.73 20.92
N LEU A 39 3.53 -11.21 19.85
CA LEU A 39 3.95 -10.95 18.47
C LEU A 39 4.11 -9.44 18.25
N TRP A 40 3.08 -8.68 18.60
CA TRP A 40 3.08 -7.24 18.38
C TRP A 40 4.06 -6.49 19.28
N THR A 41 4.32 -6.97 20.49
CA THR A 41 5.39 -6.41 21.35
C THR A 41 6.75 -6.56 20.68
N ARG A 42 7.05 -7.74 20.11
CA ARG A 42 8.30 -7.97 19.37
C ARG A 42 8.41 -7.09 18.12
N VAL A 43 7.35 -7.04 17.31
CA VAL A 43 7.31 -6.19 16.11
C VAL A 43 7.54 -4.73 16.44
N VAL A 44 6.93 -4.22 17.51
CA VAL A 44 7.08 -2.81 17.93
C VAL A 44 8.51 -2.52 18.40
N ASN A 45 9.07 -3.42 19.20
CA ASN A 45 10.44 -3.28 19.70
C ASN A 45 11.41 -3.28 18.52
N ASP A 46 11.32 -4.28 17.66
CA ASP A 46 12.20 -4.40 16.51
C ASP A 46 12.04 -3.23 15.54
N TYR A 47 10.81 -2.82 15.21
CA TYR A 47 10.55 -1.68 14.31
C TYR A 47 11.18 -0.38 14.80
N ASN A 48 11.10 -0.12 16.11
CA ASN A 48 11.66 1.09 16.70
C ASN A 48 13.19 1.02 16.87
N ASN A 49 13.75 -0.17 17.08
CA ASN A 49 15.19 -0.38 17.28
C ASN A 49 15.97 -0.46 15.96
N SER A 50 15.44 -1.16 14.95
CA SER A 50 16.06 -1.30 13.62
C SER A 50 15.65 -0.17 12.67
N ARG A 51 15.11 0.91 13.24
CA ARG A 51 14.47 1.97 12.48
C ARG A 51 15.50 2.76 11.65
N PRO A 52 15.32 2.88 10.32
CA PRO A 52 16.17 3.73 9.50
C PRO A 52 16.16 5.21 9.93
N SER A 53 17.26 5.91 9.68
CA SER A 53 17.47 7.31 10.07
C SER A 53 16.41 8.28 9.54
N PHE A 54 15.81 7.99 8.38
CA PHE A 54 14.75 8.81 7.80
C PHE A 54 13.40 8.71 8.55
N ILE A 55 13.22 7.68 9.38
CA ILE A 55 12.05 7.58 10.25
C ILE A 55 12.45 8.21 11.59
N THR A 56 11.86 9.35 11.91
CA THR A 56 12.27 10.15 13.08
C THR A 56 11.47 9.81 14.33
N GLU A 57 10.23 9.34 14.17
CA GLU A 57 9.29 9.14 15.26
C GLU A 57 9.17 7.68 15.72
N LEU A 58 9.16 7.50 17.04
CA LEU A 58 8.80 6.23 17.67
C LEU A 58 7.32 5.95 17.44
N ARG A 59 7.01 4.71 17.10
CA ARG A 59 5.62 4.27 16.87
C ARG A 59 5.17 3.37 17.99
N ASN A 60 3.98 3.65 18.50
CA ASN A 60 3.33 2.79 19.47
C ASN A 60 2.67 1.57 18.79
N LYS A 61 2.39 0.56 19.61
CA LYS A 61 1.77 -0.71 19.21
C LYS A 61 0.49 -0.55 18.40
N ARG A 62 -0.43 0.29 18.87
CA ARG A 62 -1.71 0.51 18.20
C ARG A 62 -1.53 1.11 16.80
N SER A 63 -0.61 2.05 16.64
CA SER A 63 -0.32 2.70 15.36
C SER A 63 0.22 1.70 14.34
N LEU A 64 1.20 0.87 14.73
CA LEU A 64 1.78 -0.15 13.85
C LEU A 64 0.78 -1.26 13.52
N GLN A 65 -0.03 -1.69 14.49
CA GLN A 65 -1.12 -2.65 14.26
C GLN A 65 -2.13 -2.15 13.22
N CYS A 66 -2.65 -0.93 13.39
CA CYS A 66 -3.58 -0.33 12.44
C CYS A 66 -2.96 -0.17 11.05
N ARG A 67 -1.68 0.22 10.98
CA ARG A 67 -1.00 0.38 9.70
C ARG A 67 -0.79 -0.95 8.99
N MET A 68 -0.32 -1.98 9.69
CA MET A 68 -0.15 -3.32 9.12
C MET A 68 -1.49 -3.91 8.65
N GLN A 69 -2.58 -3.71 9.38
CA GLN A 69 -3.90 -4.14 8.92
C GLN A 69 -4.27 -3.50 7.58
N THR A 70 -3.92 -2.23 7.39
CA THR A 70 -4.09 -1.53 6.11
C THR A 70 -3.24 -2.15 5.00
N ILE A 71 -1.97 -2.46 5.28
CA ILE A 71 -1.05 -3.13 4.34
C ILE A 71 -1.60 -4.50 3.92
N LEU A 72 -1.95 -5.35 4.89
CA LEU A 72 -2.50 -6.69 4.63
C LEU A 72 -3.81 -6.64 3.83
N THR A 73 -4.66 -5.65 4.09
CA THR A 73 -5.90 -5.44 3.33
C THR A 73 -5.61 -5.07 1.87
N SER A 74 -4.62 -4.20 1.63
CA SER A 74 -4.19 -3.83 0.28
C SER A 74 -3.56 -5.03 -0.45
N MET A 75 -2.75 -5.83 0.22
CA MET A 75 -2.20 -7.07 -0.33
C MET A 75 -3.30 -8.08 -0.70
N GLY A 76 -4.35 -8.19 0.12
CA GLY A 76 -5.51 -9.05 -0.17
C GLY A 76 -6.21 -8.66 -1.48
N LYS A 77 -6.39 -7.35 -1.71
CA LYS A 77 -6.95 -6.82 -2.97
C LYS A 77 -6.04 -7.13 -4.16
N MET A 78 -4.74 -6.92 -4.01
CA MET A 78 -3.75 -7.24 -5.04
C MET A 78 -3.77 -8.72 -5.41
N ARG A 79 -3.72 -9.62 -4.41
CA ARG A 79 -3.86 -11.06 -4.62
C ARG A 79 -5.16 -11.43 -5.33
N GLY A 80 -6.25 -10.70 -5.05
CA GLY A 80 -7.51 -10.84 -5.77
C GLY A 80 -7.39 -10.47 -7.26
N CYS A 81 -6.65 -9.42 -7.60
CA CYS A 81 -6.38 -9.03 -8.98
C CYS A 81 -5.44 -10.02 -9.69
N ILE A 82 -4.37 -10.48 -9.03
CA ILE A 82 -3.46 -11.50 -9.59
C ILE A 82 -4.24 -12.77 -9.94
N ARG A 83 -5.10 -13.25 -9.04
CA ARG A 83 -5.97 -14.40 -9.32
C ARG A 83 -6.93 -14.17 -10.49
N GLN A 84 -7.39 -12.93 -10.71
CA GLN A 84 -8.19 -12.62 -11.91
C GLN A 84 -7.36 -12.75 -13.18
N ILE A 85 -6.10 -12.31 -13.15
CA ILE A 85 -5.17 -12.44 -14.28
C ILE A 85 -4.86 -13.92 -14.54
N GLU A 86 -4.50 -14.69 -13.51
CA GLU A 86 -4.21 -16.13 -13.61
C GLU A 86 -5.37 -16.93 -14.18
N ARG A 87 -6.61 -16.62 -13.76
CA ARG A 87 -7.83 -17.25 -14.28
C ARG A 87 -8.05 -17.02 -15.77
N LEU A 88 -7.51 -15.94 -16.33
CA LEU A 88 -7.62 -15.63 -17.75
C LEU A 88 -6.63 -16.46 -18.61
N LYS A 89 -5.93 -17.45 -18.03
CA LYS A 89 -5.00 -18.39 -18.68
C LYS A 89 -4.18 -17.74 -19.79
N THR A 90 -3.42 -16.71 -19.43
CA THR A 90 -2.43 -16.14 -20.35
C THR A 90 -1.20 -17.03 -20.39
N SER A 91 -1.31 -18.18 -21.06
CA SER A 91 -0.16 -19.02 -21.39
C SER A 91 0.86 -18.15 -22.13
N GLY A 92 2.09 -18.04 -21.60
CA GLY A 92 3.17 -17.25 -22.19
C GLY A 92 3.25 -15.77 -21.79
N ALA A 93 2.46 -15.28 -20.82
CA ALA A 93 2.65 -13.92 -20.32
C ALA A 93 3.91 -13.83 -19.44
N SER A 94 4.83 -12.92 -19.80
CA SER A 94 5.99 -12.58 -18.97
C SER A 94 5.54 -11.93 -17.65
N GLU A 95 6.41 -11.95 -16.63
CA GLU A 95 6.15 -11.26 -15.36
C GLU A 95 5.87 -9.76 -15.58
N ALA A 96 6.55 -9.13 -16.54
CA ALA A 96 6.32 -7.74 -16.92
C ALA A 96 4.88 -7.51 -17.43
N ASN A 97 4.37 -8.40 -18.30
CA ASN A 97 3.00 -8.31 -18.81
C ASN A 97 1.96 -8.49 -17.69
N ILE A 98 2.26 -9.34 -16.69
CA ILE A 98 1.41 -9.53 -15.51
C ILE A 98 1.39 -8.26 -14.65
N ARG A 99 2.56 -7.64 -14.43
CA ARG A 99 2.70 -6.40 -13.65
C ARG A 99 1.97 -5.23 -14.31
N GLU A 100 2.14 -5.04 -15.61
CA GLU A 100 1.44 -4.00 -16.38
C GLU A 100 -0.08 -4.17 -16.26
N ARG A 101 -0.58 -5.38 -16.52
CA ARG A 101 -2.00 -5.68 -16.44
C ARG A 101 -2.57 -5.52 -15.02
N LEU A 102 -1.78 -5.85 -14.00
CA LEU A 102 -2.14 -5.62 -12.60
C LEU A 102 -2.29 -4.12 -12.31
N ASN A 103 -1.32 -3.31 -12.75
CA ASN A 103 -1.36 -1.85 -12.60
C ASN A 103 -2.59 -1.26 -13.28
N ASP A 104 -2.91 -1.70 -14.49
CA ASP A 104 -4.12 -1.29 -15.22
C ASP A 104 -5.41 -1.61 -14.47
N ILE A 105 -5.55 -2.83 -13.96
CA ILE A 105 -6.73 -3.24 -13.19
C ILE A 105 -6.86 -2.40 -11.92
N LEU A 106 -5.76 -2.16 -11.22
CA LEU A 106 -5.75 -1.34 -10.01
C LEU A 106 -6.10 0.12 -10.31
N LYS A 107 -5.52 0.70 -11.36
CA LYS A 107 -5.81 2.05 -11.84
C LYS A 107 -7.29 2.21 -12.20
N ARG A 108 -7.84 1.31 -13.02
CA ARG A 108 -9.27 1.30 -13.38
C ARG A 108 -10.18 1.17 -12.16
N LYS A 109 -9.80 0.38 -11.14
CA LYS A 109 -10.57 0.27 -9.88
C LYS A 109 -10.59 1.58 -9.09
N VAL A 110 -9.49 2.33 -9.09
CA VAL A 110 -9.43 3.67 -8.49
C VAL A 110 -10.30 4.65 -9.27
N GLU A 111 -10.14 4.70 -10.60
CA GLU A 111 -10.90 5.59 -11.48
C GLU A 111 -12.40 5.32 -11.41
N CYS A 112 -12.82 4.06 -11.42
CA CYS A 112 -14.23 3.69 -11.27
C CYS A 112 -14.79 4.11 -9.90
N ARG A 113 -13.99 3.99 -8.83
CA ARG A 113 -14.40 4.47 -7.50
C ARG A 113 -14.54 6.00 -7.47
N GLU A 114 -13.59 6.71 -8.06
CA GLU A 114 -13.65 8.17 -8.16
C GLU A 114 -14.82 8.64 -9.04
N ALA A 115 -15.09 7.95 -10.15
CA ALA A 115 -16.25 8.21 -11.01
C ALA A 115 -17.57 8.00 -10.25
N LYS A 116 -17.67 6.95 -9.44
CA LYS A 116 -18.83 6.74 -8.56
C LYS A 116 -19.04 7.91 -7.60
N ILE A 117 -17.97 8.47 -7.02
CA ILE A 117 -18.07 9.64 -6.11
C ILE A 117 -18.53 10.89 -6.86
N MET A 118 -18.05 11.10 -8.08
CA MET A 118 -18.40 12.26 -8.89
C MET A 118 -19.86 12.26 -9.36
N ILE A 119 -20.45 11.07 -9.58
CA ILE A 119 -21.84 10.94 -10.06
C ILE A 119 -22.86 11.11 -8.92
N ILE A 120 -22.44 11.03 -7.65
CA ILE A 120 -23.36 11.18 -6.51
C ILE A 120 -23.96 12.59 -6.51
N ASP A 121 -25.29 12.65 -6.57
CA ASP A 121 -26.03 13.90 -6.39
C ASP A 121 -26.04 14.28 -4.90
N LEU A 122 -25.43 15.42 -4.58
CA LEU A 122 -25.32 15.96 -3.22
C LEU A 122 -26.69 16.25 -2.58
N ASN A 123 -27.72 16.52 -3.38
CA ASN A 123 -29.08 16.78 -2.88
C ASN A 123 -29.76 15.54 -2.32
N THR A 124 -29.30 14.35 -2.72
CA THR A 124 -29.79 13.07 -2.17
C THR A 124 -29.25 12.76 -0.78
N ILE A 125 -28.24 13.52 -0.32
CA ILE A 125 -27.62 13.34 1.00
C ILE A 125 -28.33 14.24 2.02
N THR A 126 -29.10 13.64 2.92
CA THR A 126 -29.86 14.37 3.96
C THR A 126 -28.95 15.03 5.01
N ASP A 127 -27.85 14.37 5.39
CA ASP A 127 -26.92 14.83 6.43
C ASP A 127 -25.98 15.94 5.89
N PRO A 128 -26.03 17.17 6.44
CA PRO A 128 -25.22 18.29 5.96
C PRO A 128 -23.71 18.04 6.02
N ASN A 129 -23.22 17.38 7.07
CA ASN A 129 -21.80 17.11 7.25
C ASN A 129 -21.31 16.10 6.22
N LYS A 130 -22.11 15.07 5.93
CA LYS A 130 -21.79 14.09 4.88
C LYS A 130 -21.85 14.73 3.50
N ARG A 131 -22.83 15.62 3.26
CA ARG A 131 -22.95 16.34 1.99
C ARG A 131 -21.71 17.19 1.72
N GLU A 132 -21.28 17.98 2.70
CA GLU A 132 -20.09 18.81 2.59
C GLU A 132 -18.83 17.97 2.38
N PHE A 133 -18.68 16.88 3.13
CA PHE A 133 -17.58 15.94 2.93
C PHE A 133 -17.54 15.40 1.49
N MET A 134 -18.68 14.97 0.96
CA MET A 134 -18.77 14.46 -0.42
C MET A 134 -18.46 15.54 -1.45
N ASN A 135 -18.94 16.77 -1.25
CA ASN A 135 -18.59 17.92 -2.10
C ASN A 135 -17.08 18.17 -2.12
N GLN A 136 -16.43 18.16 -0.95
CA GLN A 136 -14.97 18.29 -0.86
C GLN A 136 -14.24 17.15 -1.59
N GLN A 137 -14.77 15.91 -1.57
CA GLN A 137 -14.19 14.81 -2.35
C GLN A 137 -14.34 15.04 -3.86
N GLN A 138 -15.50 15.52 -4.33
CA GLN A 138 -15.73 15.84 -5.74
C GLN A 138 -14.75 16.91 -6.24
N LEU A 139 -14.56 17.98 -5.46
CA LEU A 139 -13.60 19.05 -5.77
C LEU A 139 -12.16 18.51 -5.86
N LYS A 140 -11.74 17.67 -4.91
CA LYS A 140 -10.40 17.04 -4.93
C LYS A 140 -10.20 16.17 -6.17
N ILE A 141 -11.21 15.38 -6.55
CA ILE A 141 -11.16 14.51 -7.73
C ILE A 141 -11.11 15.35 -9.01
N ALA A 142 -11.93 16.40 -9.12
CA ALA A 142 -11.94 17.30 -10.27
C ALA A 142 -10.59 18.01 -10.45
N ALA A 143 -10.01 18.54 -9.37
CA ALA A 143 -8.69 19.16 -9.38
C ALA A 143 -7.59 18.16 -9.82
N LYS A 144 -7.62 16.93 -9.27
CA LYS A 144 -6.71 15.86 -9.67
C LYS A 144 -6.81 15.52 -11.17
N ARG A 145 -8.03 15.46 -11.73
CA ARG A 145 -8.25 15.17 -13.16
C ARG A 145 -7.77 16.31 -14.06
N ALA A 146 -7.97 17.57 -13.66
CA ALA A 146 -7.46 18.72 -14.40
C ALA A 146 -5.93 18.72 -14.49
N GLN A 147 -5.24 18.39 -13.40
CA GLN A 147 -3.76 18.28 -13.38
C GLN A 147 -3.21 17.12 -14.21
N GLN A 148 -4.01 16.08 -14.46
CA GLN A 148 -3.60 14.92 -15.25
C GLN A 148 -3.77 15.13 -16.76
N GLN A 149 -4.65 16.05 -17.18
CA GLN A 149 -4.81 16.39 -18.60
C GLN A 149 -3.66 17.27 -19.13
N ASP A 150 -2.96 18.00 -18.26
CA ASP A 150 -1.87 18.91 -18.64
C ASP A 150 -0.48 18.23 -18.71
N LYS A 151 -0.39 16.95 -18.32
CA LYS A 151 0.84 16.14 -18.42
C LYS A 151 0.71 15.09 -19.52
N GLY A 152 0.76 15.56 -20.77
CA GLY A 152 1.00 14.71 -21.92
C GLY A 152 2.40 14.10 -21.86
N SER A 153 2.46 12.76 -21.80
CA SER A 153 3.61 11.91 -22.16
C SER A 153 4.98 12.29 -21.57
N GLN A 154 5.21 12.02 -20.30
CA GLN A 154 6.55 11.64 -19.80
C GLN A 154 6.41 10.52 -18.77
N ASN A 155 7.23 9.48 -18.96
CA ASN A 155 7.32 8.23 -18.19
C ASN A 155 7.13 8.46 -16.68
N ALA A 156 5.93 8.16 -16.19
CA ALA A 156 5.65 8.15 -14.76
C ALA A 156 5.92 6.75 -14.21
N SER A 157 7.20 6.45 -13.93
CA SER A 157 7.62 5.38 -13.01
C SER A 157 7.24 5.75 -11.57
N GLY A 158 5.95 6.00 -11.34
CA GLY A 158 5.41 6.43 -10.07
C GLY A 158 4.25 5.54 -9.69
N SER A 159 4.43 4.79 -8.61
CA SER A 159 3.46 3.90 -7.96
C SER A 159 3.60 2.43 -8.33
N PHE A 160 3.94 1.65 -7.29
CA PHE A 160 4.05 0.19 -7.20
C PHE A 160 5.39 -0.45 -7.60
N GLY A 161 6.06 0.03 -8.66
CA GLY A 161 7.37 -0.51 -9.09
C GLY A 161 8.49 -0.39 -8.06
N ASP A 162 8.57 0.76 -7.39
CA ASP A 162 9.64 1.09 -6.42
C ASP A 162 9.65 0.20 -5.17
N PHE A 163 8.57 -0.56 -4.94
CA PHE A 163 8.48 -1.47 -3.78
C PHE A 163 9.27 -2.76 -3.99
N PHE A 164 9.56 -3.13 -5.25
CA PHE A 164 10.19 -4.41 -5.59
C PHE A 164 11.60 -4.27 -6.19
N GLU A 165 12.02 -3.10 -6.65
CA GLU A 165 13.39 -2.92 -7.19
C GLU A 165 14.49 -3.14 -6.14
N ASN A 166 14.21 -2.86 -4.86
CA ASN A 166 15.20 -3.02 -3.78
C ASN A 166 15.26 -4.44 -3.18
N LEU A 167 14.50 -5.41 -3.71
CA LEU A 167 14.52 -6.81 -3.24
C LEU A 167 15.48 -7.69 -4.04
N GLN A 168 16.06 -7.19 -5.13
CA GLN A 168 17.07 -7.92 -5.91
C GLN A 168 18.46 -7.64 -5.31
N GLY A 169 18.91 -8.52 -4.42
CA GLY A 169 20.26 -8.47 -3.87
C GLY A 169 21.34 -8.56 -4.97
N PRO A 170 22.58 -8.09 -4.71
CA PRO A 170 23.66 -8.17 -5.68
C PRO A 170 24.15 -9.62 -5.71
N GLY A 171 23.75 -10.37 -6.73
CA GLY A 171 24.16 -11.77 -6.85
C GLY A 171 23.84 -12.34 -8.21
N ASN A 172 24.71 -12.07 -9.17
CA ASN A 172 24.89 -12.92 -10.36
C ASN A 172 26.37 -12.85 -10.74
N GLY A 173 27.18 -13.58 -9.98
CA GLY A 173 28.49 -14.07 -10.39
C GLY A 173 28.49 -15.58 -10.18
N LEU A 174 27.75 -16.32 -11.00
CA LEU A 174 27.99 -17.75 -11.15
C LEU A 174 29.15 -17.91 -12.15
N PRO A 175 30.13 -18.81 -11.91
CA PRO A 175 31.21 -19.05 -12.86
C PRO A 175 30.69 -19.88 -14.03
N ASP A 176 31.10 -19.48 -15.25
CA ASP A 176 31.00 -20.34 -16.43
C ASP A 176 31.96 -21.54 -16.26
N TYR A 177 31.46 -22.73 -16.63
CA TYR A 177 32.24 -23.97 -16.72
C TYR A 177 33.27 -23.91 -17.86
#